data_AF-A0A816W3P0-F1
#
_entry.id   AF-A0A816W3P0-F1
#
_cell.length_a   1.000
_cell.length_b   1.000
_cell.length_c   1.000
_cell.angle_alpha   90.00
_cell.angle_beta   90.00
_cell.angle_gamma   90.00
#
_symmetry.space_group_name_H-M   'P 1'
#
loop_
_entity.id
_entity.type
_entity.pdbx_description
1 polymer ?
#
loop_
_entity_poly.entity_id
_entity_poly.type
_entity_poly.pdbx_seq_one_letter_code
_entity_poly.pdbx_strand_id
1 'polypeptide(L)'
;MLAVECLFYPSEFILRNNIDYKTIYLSKYYNPLRIKQVTFYENNDSFKYIIDNEQNDSNFYQRKPKTNLTIDQFVCDAIPTTTLDEDRVLKYLFHGVRYLDIGEQLIRTKSIYDFKRASYVLFEMKHIYIENNKDIDFVIDYIKMKGEEYKTKLNELIKTNTIDDAFKVHITVDHREMEKFLNVCKINQLKPIFIRLQNGNNPQQLMTSSSHVGTFPEIIEQMKILADLQLKDLNIIRLKIKSLASNKGVPEDDVDKLFWSQKSNYFEFRYKIYVSSKSQLDKLNALCIQKNLCLAFNAFETTSTYERYYIATMRLFHTGRKNAFVTNYYILQSLTRNDFSPVEVESEFVVFDSNINLDNGWGETIPNSLNTNSTVTKSGAKYRIGFKNRKYFARSS
;
A
#
# COMPACT_ATOMS: atom_id res chain seq x y z
N MET A 1 -14.54 -16.89 3.21
CA MET A 1 -14.96 -17.88 4.22
C MET A 1 -16.24 -18.62 3.85
N LEU A 2 -17.45 -18.04 3.85
CA LEU A 2 -18.67 -18.83 3.51
C LEU A 2 -18.65 -19.41 2.07
N ALA A 3 -18.12 -18.67 1.10
CA ALA A 3 -17.93 -19.19 -0.27
C ALA A 3 -16.85 -20.29 -0.34
N VAL A 4 -15.90 -20.29 0.61
CA VAL A 4 -14.81 -21.25 0.72
C VAL A 4 -15.32 -22.51 1.44
N GLU A 5 -16.07 -22.37 2.53
CA GLU A 5 -16.66 -23.49 3.28
C GLU A 5 -17.68 -24.29 2.44
N CYS A 6 -18.49 -23.62 1.61
CA CYS A 6 -19.42 -24.29 0.69
C CYS A 6 -18.76 -25.01 -0.51
N LEU A 7 -17.42 -25.02 -0.60
CA LEU A 7 -16.66 -25.64 -1.68
C LEU A 7 -15.85 -26.88 -1.25
N PHE A 8 -15.71 -27.18 0.05
CA PHE A 8 -14.75 -28.18 0.54
C PHE A 8 -15.35 -29.42 1.22
N TYR A 9 -16.67 -29.59 1.32
CA TYR A 9 -17.29 -30.81 1.86
C TYR A 9 -18.09 -31.60 0.81
N PRO A 10 -17.59 -32.76 0.33
CA PRO A 10 -18.24 -33.56 -0.72
C PRO A 10 -19.62 -34.12 -0.32
N SER A 11 -19.87 -34.36 0.97
CA SER A 11 -21.13 -34.92 1.48
C SER A 11 -22.26 -33.90 1.62
N GLU A 12 -21.98 -32.60 1.50
CA GLU A 12 -22.99 -31.53 1.66
C GLU A 12 -23.62 -31.08 0.32
N PHE A 13 -23.30 -31.74 -0.79
CA PHE A 13 -23.81 -31.41 -2.13
C PHE A 13 -25.32 -31.62 -2.32
N ILE A 14 -26.01 -32.31 -1.40
CA ILE A 14 -27.46 -32.57 -1.50
C ILE A 14 -28.29 -31.32 -1.15
N LEU A 15 -27.77 -30.42 -0.32
CA LEU A 15 -28.46 -29.16 0.04
C LEU A 15 -28.35 -28.07 -1.06
N ARG A 16 -27.45 -28.24 -2.03
CA ARG A 16 -27.19 -27.28 -3.12
C ARG A 16 -28.34 -27.15 -4.12
N ASN A 17 -29.19 -28.16 -4.23
CA ASN A 17 -30.31 -28.15 -5.18
C ASN A 17 -31.59 -27.51 -4.61
N ASN A 18 -31.69 -27.36 -3.29
CA ASN A 18 -32.92 -26.90 -2.62
C ASN A 18 -32.84 -25.47 -2.07
N ILE A 19 -31.63 -24.91 -1.99
CA ILE A 19 -31.41 -23.55 -1.49
C ILE A 19 -30.64 -22.79 -2.55
N ASP A 20 -31.27 -21.74 -3.09
CA ASP A 20 -30.62 -20.80 -3.99
C ASP A 20 -29.68 -19.86 -3.21
N TYR A 21 -28.60 -20.45 -2.68
CA TYR A 21 -27.53 -19.74 -2.00
C TYR A 21 -26.93 -18.64 -2.87
N LYS A 22 -27.06 -18.75 -4.19
CA LYS A 22 -26.59 -17.79 -5.19
C LYS A 22 -27.43 -16.51 -5.20
N THR A 23 -28.75 -16.60 -5.22
CA THR A 23 -29.62 -15.41 -5.06
C THR A 23 -29.46 -14.78 -3.69
N ILE A 24 -29.31 -15.58 -2.63
CA ILE A 24 -29.06 -15.06 -1.27
C ILE A 24 -27.70 -14.36 -1.21
N TYR A 25 -26.66 -14.92 -1.82
CA TYR A 25 -25.33 -14.30 -1.87
C TYR A 25 -25.32 -13.01 -2.69
N LEU A 26 -25.95 -13.02 -3.86
CA LEU A 26 -26.03 -11.84 -4.72
C LEU A 26 -26.86 -10.71 -4.11
N SER A 27 -27.97 -11.04 -3.45
CA SER A 27 -28.85 -10.02 -2.86
C SER A 27 -28.35 -9.48 -1.52
N LYS A 28 -27.67 -10.30 -0.70
CA LYS A 28 -27.23 -9.89 0.65
C LYS A 28 -25.74 -9.59 0.77
N TYR A 29 -24.89 -10.14 -0.09
CA TYR A 29 -23.44 -10.20 0.14
C TYR A 29 -22.58 -9.82 -1.07
N TYR A 30 -23.15 -9.62 -2.26
CA TYR A 30 -22.40 -9.18 -3.45
C TYR A 30 -21.95 -7.74 -3.29
N ASN A 31 -20.69 -7.61 -2.91
CA ASN A 31 -19.95 -6.38 -2.99
C ASN A 31 -18.73 -6.63 -3.89
N PRO A 32 -18.73 -6.11 -5.13
CA PRO A 32 -17.61 -6.25 -6.06
C PRO A 32 -16.26 -5.84 -5.46
N LEU A 33 -16.25 -4.80 -4.61
CA LEU A 33 -15.06 -4.36 -3.87
C LEU A 33 -14.59 -5.43 -2.88
N ARG A 34 -15.51 -6.10 -2.20
CA ARG A 34 -15.19 -7.18 -1.24
C ARG A 34 -14.64 -8.42 -1.93
N ILE A 35 -15.22 -8.81 -3.07
CA ILE A 35 -14.71 -9.97 -3.82
C ILE A 35 -13.30 -9.66 -4.34
N LYS A 36 -13.10 -8.43 -4.83
CA LYS A 36 -11.79 -7.92 -5.21
C LYS A 36 -10.82 -7.96 -4.02
N GLN A 37 -11.16 -7.42 -2.84
CA GLN A 37 -10.35 -7.50 -1.61
C GLN A 37 -9.93 -8.93 -1.25
N VAL A 38 -10.87 -9.87 -1.24
CA VAL A 38 -10.59 -11.28 -0.91
C VAL A 38 -9.64 -11.91 -1.94
N THR A 39 -9.89 -11.70 -3.24
CA THR A 39 -9.02 -12.19 -4.31
C THR A 39 -7.57 -11.73 -4.14
N PHE A 40 -7.34 -10.47 -3.83
CA PHE A 40 -5.97 -9.94 -3.68
C PHE A 40 -5.30 -10.35 -2.38
N TYR A 41 -6.06 -10.37 -1.27
CA TYR A 41 -5.54 -10.78 0.03
C TYR A 41 -5.01 -12.22 -0.03
N GLU A 42 -5.84 -13.15 -0.52
CA GLU A 42 -5.50 -14.57 -0.57
C GLU A 42 -4.36 -14.86 -1.54
N ASN A 43 -4.25 -14.10 -2.63
CA ASN A 43 -3.12 -14.18 -3.55
C ASN A 43 -1.83 -13.70 -2.89
N ASN A 44 -1.87 -12.55 -2.21
CA ASN A 44 -0.70 -11.98 -1.54
C ASN A 44 -0.20 -12.88 -0.40
N ASP A 45 -1.11 -13.44 0.41
CA ASP A 45 -0.76 -14.38 1.47
C ASP A 45 -0.15 -15.66 0.90
N SER A 46 -0.70 -16.18 -0.21
CA SER A 46 -0.14 -17.32 -0.93
C SER A 46 1.28 -17.05 -1.42
N PHE A 47 1.53 -15.86 -2.00
CA PHE A 47 2.88 -15.45 -2.44
C PHE A 47 3.86 -15.29 -1.29
N LYS A 48 3.43 -14.65 -0.20
CA LYS A 48 4.27 -14.44 0.98
C LYS A 48 4.71 -15.78 1.58
N TYR A 49 3.79 -16.74 1.68
CA TYR A 49 4.10 -18.09 2.15
C TYR A 49 5.16 -18.78 1.27
N ILE A 50 5.08 -18.62 -0.06
CA ILE A 50 6.07 -19.22 -0.97
C ILE A 50 7.46 -18.62 -0.75
N ILE A 51 7.55 -17.28 -0.74
CA ILE A 51 8.82 -16.54 -0.59
C ILE A 51 9.48 -16.82 0.77
N ASP A 52 8.70 -16.82 1.86
CA ASP A 52 9.22 -17.03 3.21
C ASP A 52 9.75 -18.47 3.42
N ASN A 53 9.30 -19.45 2.62
CA ASN A 53 9.74 -20.85 2.70
C ASN A 53 10.88 -21.20 1.72
N GLU A 54 11.09 -20.46 0.64
CA GLU A 54 12.25 -20.63 -0.26
C GLU A 54 13.59 -20.39 0.44
N GLN A 55 13.64 -19.50 1.44
CA GLN A 55 14.88 -19.14 2.12
C GLN A 55 15.35 -20.16 3.18
N ASN A 56 14.49 -21.12 3.56
CA ASN A 56 14.78 -22.01 4.69
C ASN A 56 15.19 -23.44 4.31
N ASP A 57 15.09 -23.88 3.05
CA ASP A 57 15.25 -25.31 2.77
C ASP A 57 15.96 -25.67 1.43
N SER A 58 17.28 -25.49 1.39
CA SER A 58 18.12 -25.89 0.24
C SER A 58 18.31 -27.41 0.10
N ASN A 59 17.73 -28.25 0.97
CA ASN A 59 17.86 -29.72 0.94
C ASN A 59 16.58 -30.46 0.48
N PHE A 60 15.52 -29.73 0.11
CA PHE A 60 14.17 -30.31 0.02
C PHE A 60 13.88 -31.12 -1.26
N TYR A 61 14.57 -30.86 -2.37
CA TYR A 61 14.14 -31.30 -3.72
C TYR A 61 14.79 -32.58 -4.28
N GLN A 62 15.52 -33.39 -3.51
CA GLN A 62 16.26 -34.55 -4.05
C GLN A 62 15.65 -35.93 -3.73
N ARG A 63 14.52 -36.32 -4.37
CA ARG A 63 14.15 -37.75 -4.52
C ARG A 63 13.47 -38.06 -5.86
N LYS A 64 13.97 -39.06 -6.58
CA LYS A 64 13.44 -39.53 -7.89
C LYS A 64 12.32 -40.58 -7.72
N PRO A 65 11.23 -40.56 -8.52
CA PRO A 65 10.20 -41.60 -8.48
C PRO A 65 10.42 -42.72 -9.52
N LYS A 66 9.87 -43.92 -9.23
CA LYS A 66 9.87 -45.13 -10.09
C LYS A 66 8.64 -45.16 -11.02
N THR A 67 8.82 -45.73 -12.21
CA THR A 67 7.87 -45.71 -13.35
C THR A 67 7.09 -47.02 -13.53
N ASN A 68 5.76 -46.92 -13.76
CA ASN A 68 4.93 -47.64 -14.76
C ASN A 68 3.48 -47.84 -14.29
N LEU A 69 2.53 -47.00 -14.73
CA LEU A 69 1.06 -47.24 -14.64
C LEU A 69 0.33 -46.59 -15.83
N THR A 70 -0.85 -47.12 -16.19
CA THR A 70 -1.63 -46.81 -17.41
C THR A 70 -2.70 -45.72 -17.21
N ILE A 71 -3.20 -45.17 -18.33
CA ILE A 71 -4.00 -43.93 -18.45
C ILE A 71 -5.34 -43.93 -17.66
N ASP A 72 -6.01 -45.07 -17.50
CA ASP A 72 -7.34 -45.09 -16.87
C ASP A 72 -7.32 -45.11 -15.33
N GLN A 73 -6.14 -45.26 -14.71
CA GLN A 73 -5.94 -45.09 -13.26
C GLN A 73 -5.62 -43.63 -12.87
N PHE A 74 -5.55 -42.70 -13.83
CA PHE A 74 -5.01 -41.35 -13.64
C PHE A 74 -6.01 -40.33 -13.02
N VAL A 75 -7.30 -40.65 -12.98
CA VAL A 75 -8.36 -39.69 -12.60
C VAL A 75 -8.85 -39.86 -11.15
N CYS A 76 -8.68 -41.05 -10.55
CA CYS A 76 -9.19 -41.34 -9.19
C CYS A 76 -8.10 -41.37 -8.11
N ASP A 77 -6.85 -41.68 -8.45
CA ASP A 77 -5.72 -41.61 -7.52
C ASP A 77 -4.94 -40.32 -7.78
N ALA A 78 -5.37 -39.24 -7.13
CA ALA A 78 -4.53 -38.05 -6.99
C ALA A 78 -3.17 -38.47 -6.42
N ILE A 79 -2.13 -38.23 -7.21
CA ILE A 79 -0.87 -38.97 -7.23
C ILE A 79 0.04 -38.55 -6.05
N PRO A 80 0.72 -39.49 -5.36
CA PRO A 80 1.78 -39.22 -4.38
C PRO A 80 3.14 -38.84 -5.02
N THR A 81 3.17 -38.19 -6.19
CA THR A 81 4.42 -37.87 -6.92
C THR A 81 4.95 -36.46 -6.68
N THR A 82 4.18 -35.64 -5.99
CA THR A 82 4.64 -34.40 -5.40
C THR A 82 5.05 -34.70 -3.97
N THR A 83 6.18 -34.16 -3.52
CA THR A 83 6.40 -34.12 -2.06
C THR A 83 5.23 -33.36 -1.42
N LEU A 84 4.90 -33.66 -0.15
CA LEU A 84 3.81 -33.00 0.57
C LEU A 84 3.88 -31.46 0.47
N ASP A 85 5.09 -30.93 0.28
CA ASP A 85 5.35 -29.50 0.17
C ASP A 85 5.25 -28.95 -1.26
N GLU A 86 5.56 -29.72 -2.31
CA GLU A 86 5.21 -29.36 -3.70
C GLU A 86 3.69 -29.27 -3.88
N ASP A 87 2.93 -30.18 -3.27
CA ASP A 87 1.47 -30.15 -3.26
C ASP A 87 0.92 -28.94 -2.51
N ARG A 88 1.58 -28.51 -1.42
CA ARG A 88 1.22 -27.29 -0.71
C ARG A 88 1.48 -26.05 -1.55
N VAL A 89 2.66 -25.95 -2.17
CA VAL A 89 2.99 -24.84 -3.08
C VAL A 89 2.01 -24.79 -4.25
N LEU A 90 1.73 -25.93 -4.90
CA LEU A 90 0.71 -26.03 -5.96
C LEU A 90 -0.69 -25.65 -5.47
N LYS A 91 -1.05 -26.00 -4.24
CA LYS A 91 -2.32 -25.59 -3.62
C LYS A 91 -2.40 -24.08 -3.39
N TYR A 92 -1.33 -23.44 -2.92
CA TYR A 92 -1.29 -21.98 -2.75
C TYR A 92 -1.27 -21.23 -4.09
N LEU A 93 -0.47 -21.71 -5.05
CA LEU A 93 -0.47 -21.21 -6.43
C LEU A 93 -1.86 -21.37 -7.07
N PHE A 94 -2.55 -22.47 -6.79
CA PHE A 94 -3.93 -22.72 -7.23
C PHE A 94 -4.92 -21.72 -6.64
N HIS A 95 -4.83 -21.42 -5.34
CA HIS A 95 -5.64 -20.37 -4.74
C HIS A 95 -5.37 -19.04 -5.45
N GLY A 96 -4.08 -18.71 -5.65
CA GLY A 96 -3.56 -17.68 -6.55
C GLY A 96 -4.37 -17.51 -7.84
N VAL A 97 -4.23 -18.49 -8.73
CA VAL A 97 -4.82 -18.45 -10.08
C VAL A 97 -6.34 -18.55 -10.06
N ARG A 98 -6.94 -19.23 -9.08
CA ARG A 98 -8.40 -19.29 -8.95
C ARG A 98 -8.99 -17.92 -8.68
N TYR A 99 -8.35 -17.13 -7.81
CA TYR A 99 -8.80 -15.78 -7.54
C TYR A 99 -8.54 -14.83 -8.72
N LEU A 100 -7.52 -15.10 -9.52
CA LEU A 100 -7.25 -14.41 -10.78
C LEU A 100 -8.32 -14.71 -11.85
N ASP A 101 -8.74 -15.97 -12.03
CA ASP A 101 -9.87 -16.34 -12.89
C ASP A 101 -11.18 -15.70 -12.39
N ILE A 102 -11.39 -15.69 -11.07
CA ILE A 102 -12.55 -14.98 -10.49
C ILE A 102 -12.53 -13.49 -10.88
N GLY A 103 -11.35 -12.86 -10.80
CA GLY A 103 -11.13 -11.50 -11.26
C GLY A 103 -11.45 -11.32 -12.74
N GLU A 104 -10.83 -12.11 -13.62
CA GLU A 104 -11.02 -12.07 -15.07
C GLU A 104 -12.47 -12.14 -15.50
N GLN A 105 -13.24 -12.97 -14.82
CA GLN A 105 -14.61 -13.20 -15.22
C GLN A 105 -15.56 -12.16 -14.69
N LEU A 106 -15.38 -11.73 -13.45
CA LEU A 106 -16.03 -10.53 -12.96
C LEU A 106 -15.77 -9.35 -13.91
N ILE A 107 -14.57 -9.30 -14.50
CA ILE A 107 -14.22 -8.31 -15.51
C ILE A 107 -15.05 -8.51 -16.79
N ARG A 108 -14.93 -9.69 -17.40
CA ARG A 108 -15.45 -9.95 -18.75
C ARG A 108 -16.97 -9.99 -18.81
N THR A 109 -17.59 -10.55 -17.78
CA THR A 109 -19.01 -10.94 -17.84
C THR A 109 -19.86 -10.08 -16.91
N LYS A 110 -19.23 -9.26 -16.05
CA LYS A 110 -19.87 -8.56 -14.92
C LYS A 110 -20.69 -9.52 -14.05
N SER A 111 -20.28 -10.79 -14.04
CA SER A 111 -21.09 -11.90 -13.60
C SER A 111 -20.18 -12.98 -13.00
N ILE A 112 -20.68 -13.64 -11.96
CA ILE A 112 -20.02 -14.78 -11.33
C ILE A 112 -20.38 -16.12 -11.99
N TYR A 113 -21.11 -16.08 -13.11
CA TYR A 113 -21.81 -17.25 -13.65
C TYR A 113 -20.92 -18.12 -14.53
N ASP A 114 -19.77 -17.62 -14.99
CA ASP A 114 -18.93 -18.30 -15.99
C ASP A 114 -17.67 -18.96 -15.39
N PHE A 115 -17.54 -19.06 -14.06
CA PHE A 115 -16.27 -19.39 -13.39
C PHE A 115 -15.68 -20.69 -13.91
N LYS A 116 -14.41 -20.67 -14.33
CA LYS A 116 -13.71 -21.91 -14.66
C LYS A 116 -13.73 -22.75 -13.38
N ARG A 117 -14.04 -24.04 -13.53
CA ARG A 117 -14.03 -24.94 -12.37
C ARG A 117 -12.62 -24.93 -11.78
N ALA A 118 -12.54 -25.00 -10.45
CA ALA A 118 -11.29 -25.20 -9.70
C ALA A 118 -10.33 -26.20 -10.37
N SER A 119 -10.87 -27.34 -10.79
CA SER A 119 -10.14 -28.40 -11.47
C SER A 119 -9.52 -27.98 -12.80
N TYR A 120 -10.17 -27.09 -13.54
CA TYR A 120 -9.68 -26.57 -14.81
C TYR A 120 -8.50 -25.60 -14.61
N VAL A 121 -8.58 -24.74 -13.60
CA VAL A 121 -7.47 -23.86 -13.23
C VAL A 121 -6.26 -24.65 -12.76
N LEU A 122 -6.46 -25.67 -11.90
CA LEU A 122 -5.39 -26.60 -11.50
C LEU A 122 -4.74 -27.29 -12.70
N PHE A 123 -5.56 -27.68 -13.67
CA PHE A 123 -5.07 -28.32 -14.89
C PHE A 123 -4.20 -27.37 -15.72
N GLU A 124 -4.64 -26.13 -15.95
CA GLU A 124 -3.82 -25.11 -16.64
C GLU A 124 -2.49 -24.86 -15.92
N MET A 125 -2.50 -24.75 -14.59
CA MET A 125 -1.27 -24.55 -13.81
C MET A 125 -0.30 -25.73 -13.91
N LYS A 126 -0.84 -26.96 -13.81
CA LYS A 126 -0.05 -28.17 -13.96
C LYS A 126 0.55 -28.26 -15.36
N HIS A 127 -0.21 -27.86 -16.38
CA HIS A 127 0.26 -27.81 -17.76
C HIS A 127 1.42 -26.82 -17.92
N ILE A 128 1.26 -25.58 -17.43
CA ILE A 128 2.30 -24.54 -17.47
C ILE A 128 3.57 -25.04 -16.74
N TYR A 129 3.42 -25.62 -15.55
CA TYR A 129 4.55 -26.18 -14.80
C TYR A 129 5.28 -27.29 -15.59
N ILE A 130 4.53 -28.22 -16.18
CA ILE A 130 5.11 -29.33 -16.95
C ILE A 130 5.80 -28.84 -18.22
N GLU A 131 5.17 -27.94 -18.98
CA GLU A 131 5.72 -27.40 -20.24
C GLU A 131 6.98 -26.58 -20.02
N ASN A 132 7.10 -25.94 -18.85
CA ASN A 132 8.28 -25.15 -18.49
C ASN A 132 9.27 -25.96 -17.66
N ASN A 133 9.45 -27.24 -18.01
CA ASN A 133 10.46 -28.14 -17.40
C ASN A 133 10.38 -28.23 -15.87
N LYS A 134 9.19 -28.08 -15.29
CA LYS A 134 8.99 -28.10 -13.84
C LYS A 134 9.71 -26.95 -13.12
N ASP A 135 9.93 -25.84 -13.80
CA ASP A 135 10.47 -24.61 -13.25
C ASP A 135 9.41 -23.88 -12.42
N ILE A 136 9.61 -23.84 -11.11
CA ILE A 136 8.68 -23.21 -10.17
C ILE A 136 8.78 -21.68 -10.22
N ASP A 137 9.97 -21.14 -10.49
CA ASP A 137 10.21 -19.69 -10.57
C ASP A 137 9.44 -19.12 -11.76
N PHE A 138 9.46 -19.83 -12.89
CA PHE A 138 8.65 -19.49 -14.05
C PHE A 138 7.15 -19.42 -13.71
N VAL A 139 6.63 -20.41 -12.97
CA VAL A 139 5.22 -20.44 -12.57
C VAL A 139 4.90 -19.27 -11.64
N ILE A 140 5.76 -18.97 -10.67
CA ILE A 140 5.59 -17.83 -9.76
C ILE A 140 5.55 -16.51 -10.56
N ASP A 141 6.48 -16.30 -11.48
CA ASP A 141 6.54 -15.09 -12.28
C ASP A 141 5.36 -14.97 -13.25
N TYR A 142 4.89 -16.08 -13.82
CA TYR A 142 3.67 -16.12 -14.61
C TYR A 142 2.45 -15.66 -13.80
N ILE A 143 2.29 -16.13 -12.56
CA ILE A 143 1.16 -15.73 -11.71
C ILE A 143 1.29 -14.27 -11.28
N LYS A 144 2.50 -13.78 -10.96
CA LYS A 144 2.72 -12.36 -10.68
C LYS A 144 2.32 -11.50 -11.87
N MET A 145 2.79 -11.86 -13.07
CA MET A 145 2.44 -11.18 -14.31
C MET A 145 0.92 -11.17 -14.54
N LYS A 146 0.25 -12.33 -14.43
CA LYS A 146 -1.20 -12.43 -14.57
C LYS A 146 -1.94 -11.67 -13.48
N GLY A 147 -1.44 -11.68 -12.25
CA GLY A 147 -2.00 -10.93 -11.13
C GLY A 147 -2.02 -9.43 -11.38
N GLU A 148 -0.93 -8.87 -11.90
CA GLU A 148 -0.87 -7.47 -12.30
C GLU A 148 -1.76 -7.15 -13.51
N GLU A 149 -1.86 -8.07 -14.49
CA GLU A 149 -2.80 -7.94 -15.62
C GLU A 149 -4.26 -7.82 -15.13
N TYR A 150 -4.70 -8.72 -14.25
CA TYR A 150 -6.05 -8.70 -13.71
C TYR A 150 -6.30 -7.55 -12.76
N LYS A 151 -5.29 -7.12 -11.99
CA LYS A 151 -5.35 -5.89 -11.20
C LYS A 151 -5.64 -4.69 -12.06
N THR A 152 -4.96 -4.57 -13.20
CA THR A 152 -5.18 -3.51 -14.18
C THR A 152 -6.62 -3.53 -14.69
N LYS A 153 -7.09 -4.68 -15.20
CA LYS A 153 -8.47 -4.84 -15.70
C LYS A 153 -9.55 -4.61 -14.63
N LEU A 154 -9.32 -5.06 -13.38
CA LEU A 154 -10.26 -4.84 -12.26
C LEU A 154 -10.29 -3.38 -11.82
N ASN A 155 -9.20 -2.62 -12.00
CA ASN A 155 -9.15 -1.18 -11.74
C ASN A 155 -9.89 -0.38 -12.82
N GLU A 156 -9.94 -0.87 -14.06
CA GLU A 156 -10.71 -0.25 -15.15
C GLU A 156 -12.21 -0.36 -14.92
N LEU A 157 -12.68 -1.52 -14.42
CA LEU A 157 -14.11 -1.77 -14.25
C LEU A 157 -14.69 -1.28 -12.93
N ILE A 158 -13.90 -1.33 -11.87
CA ILE A 158 -14.23 -0.75 -10.58
C ILE A 158 -13.09 0.21 -10.30
N LYS A 159 -13.33 1.51 -10.55
CA LYS A 159 -12.36 2.56 -10.21
C LYS A 159 -12.15 2.54 -8.70
N THR A 160 -11.20 1.75 -8.21
CA THR A 160 -10.91 1.58 -6.77
C THR A 160 -9.87 2.57 -6.25
N ASN A 161 -9.43 3.51 -7.10
CA ASN A 161 -8.40 4.50 -6.76
C ASN A 161 -8.92 5.93 -6.93
N THR A 162 -10.24 6.11 -6.83
CA THR A 162 -10.83 7.45 -6.76
C THR A 162 -10.84 7.88 -5.31
N ILE A 163 -9.90 8.76 -5.00
CA ILE A 163 -9.99 9.58 -3.82
C ILE A 163 -10.69 10.87 -4.23
N ASP A 164 -11.61 11.31 -3.40
CA ASP A 164 -12.40 12.52 -3.59
C ASP A 164 -12.02 13.55 -2.51
N ASP A 165 -12.45 14.80 -2.68
CA ASP A 165 -12.28 15.93 -1.74
C ASP A 165 -10.95 16.68 -1.91
N ALA A 166 -10.28 17.07 -0.82
CA ALA A 166 -9.15 17.99 -0.84
C ALA A 166 -7.80 17.31 -1.10
N PHE A 167 -7.00 17.90 -1.99
CA PHE A 167 -5.65 17.49 -2.34
C PHE A 167 -4.65 18.61 -2.11
N LYS A 168 -3.44 18.24 -1.71
CA LYS A 168 -2.25 19.09 -1.67
C LYS A 168 -1.28 18.60 -2.74
N VAL A 169 -0.88 19.50 -3.62
CA VAL A 169 0.07 19.22 -4.69
C VAL A 169 1.38 19.91 -4.36
N HIS A 170 2.48 19.20 -4.62
CA HIS A 170 3.82 19.74 -4.59
C HIS A 170 4.50 19.50 -5.93
N ILE A 171 5.06 20.56 -6.51
CA ILE A 171 5.91 20.47 -7.70
C ILE A 171 7.31 20.88 -7.28
N THR A 172 8.25 19.95 -7.40
CA THR A 172 9.66 20.16 -7.06
C THR A 172 10.44 20.37 -8.35
N VAL A 173 11.27 21.40 -8.35
CA VAL A 173 12.18 21.73 -9.44
C VAL A 173 13.62 21.57 -9.00
N ASP A 174 14.54 21.60 -9.95
CA ASP A 174 15.97 21.63 -9.66
C ASP A 174 16.34 22.87 -8.81
N HIS A 175 16.97 22.64 -7.67
CA HIS A 175 17.36 23.71 -6.75
C HIS A 175 18.38 24.70 -7.35
N ARG A 176 19.09 24.28 -8.41
CA ARG A 176 20.03 25.15 -9.16
C ARG A 176 19.31 26.27 -9.91
N GLU A 177 18.01 26.14 -10.13
CA GLU A 177 17.18 27.15 -10.81
C GLU A 177 16.49 28.12 -9.83
N MET A 178 17.03 28.31 -8.63
CA MET A 178 16.38 29.05 -7.55
C MET A 178 15.86 30.43 -7.95
N GLU A 179 16.70 31.25 -8.57
CA GLU A 179 16.30 32.61 -8.98
C GLU A 179 15.16 32.58 -10.00
N LYS A 180 15.28 31.72 -11.01
CA LYS A 180 14.26 31.53 -12.05
C LYS A 180 12.95 31.04 -11.44
N PHE A 181 13.01 30.06 -10.54
CA PHE A 181 11.86 29.52 -9.83
C PHE A 181 11.15 30.57 -8.97
N LEU A 182 11.89 31.40 -8.24
CA LEU A 182 11.32 32.48 -7.43
C LEU A 182 10.61 33.53 -8.30
N ASN A 183 11.19 33.89 -9.45
CA ASN A 183 10.56 34.79 -10.42
C ASN A 183 9.26 34.19 -10.98
N VAL A 184 9.28 32.91 -11.38
CA VAL A 184 8.10 32.20 -11.86
C VAL A 184 7.01 32.11 -10.78
N CYS A 185 7.39 31.83 -9.52
CA CYS A 185 6.46 31.83 -8.41
C CYS A 185 5.82 33.20 -8.18
N LYS A 186 6.61 34.27 -8.26
CA LYS A 186 6.10 35.64 -8.10
C LYS A 186 5.10 36.01 -9.20
N ILE A 187 5.41 35.69 -10.47
CA ILE A 187 4.54 35.99 -11.62
C ILE A 187 3.21 35.23 -11.52
N ASN A 188 3.27 33.94 -11.16
CA ASN A 188 2.10 33.06 -11.09
C ASN A 188 1.43 33.03 -9.70
N GLN A 189 1.85 33.88 -8.76
CA GLN A 189 1.35 33.94 -7.39
C GLN A 189 1.41 32.58 -6.64
N LEU A 190 2.45 31.81 -6.92
CA LEU A 190 2.70 30.52 -6.28
C LEU A 190 3.51 30.72 -4.99
N LYS A 191 3.28 29.87 -3.99
CA LYS A 191 4.04 29.90 -2.72
C LYS A 191 5.35 29.10 -2.88
N PRO A 192 6.53 29.76 -2.89
CA PRO A 192 7.79 29.04 -2.92
C PRO A 192 8.10 28.41 -1.56
N ILE A 193 8.67 27.21 -1.57
CA ILE A 193 9.09 26.45 -0.40
C ILE A 193 10.48 25.89 -0.71
N PHE A 194 11.44 26.08 0.21
CA PHE A 194 12.76 25.49 0.06
C PHE A 194 13.08 24.60 1.24
N ILE A 195 12.89 23.29 1.05
CA ILE A 195 13.12 22.30 2.10
C ILE A 195 14.60 21.93 2.14
N ARG A 196 15.20 22.02 3.32
CA ARG A 196 16.53 21.48 3.62
C ARG A 196 16.42 20.32 4.60
N LEU A 197 16.91 19.16 4.16
CA LEU A 197 16.98 17.94 4.95
C LEU A 197 18.29 17.90 5.73
N GLN A 198 18.29 17.27 6.90
CA GLN A 198 19.53 17.01 7.64
C GLN A 198 20.37 15.91 6.97
N ASN A 199 19.71 14.93 6.33
CA ASN A 199 20.34 13.77 5.70
C ASN A 199 19.71 13.51 4.31
N GLY A 200 20.34 12.63 3.53
CA GLY A 200 19.84 12.17 2.22
C GLY A 200 20.70 12.63 1.04
N ASN A 201 20.50 11.97 -0.10
CA ASN A 201 21.31 12.21 -1.30
C ASN A 201 20.94 13.53 -2.00
N ASN A 202 19.70 13.99 -1.84
CA ASN A 202 19.20 15.25 -2.37
C ASN A 202 18.67 16.12 -1.21
N PRO A 203 19.55 16.71 -0.39
CA PRO A 203 19.16 17.39 0.85
C PRO A 203 18.46 18.74 0.61
N GLN A 204 18.43 19.22 -0.63
CA GLN A 204 17.87 20.51 -1.02
C GLN A 204 16.74 20.29 -2.01
N GLN A 205 15.52 20.63 -1.61
CA GLN A 205 14.33 20.48 -2.45
C GLN A 205 13.61 21.80 -2.57
N LEU A 206 13.64 22.37 -3.78
CA LEU A 206 12.94 23.61 -4.12
C LEU A 206 11.60 23.27 -4.74
N MET A 207 10.51 23.68 -4.12
CA MET A 207 9.17 23.28 -4.54
C MET A 207 8.13 24.39 -4.34
N THR A 208 7.01 24.27 -5.03
CA THR A 208 5.78 25.04 -4.76
C THR A 208 4.71 24.12 -4.20
N SER A 209 3.73 24.67 -3.49
CA SER A 209 2.57 23.93 -3.01
C SER A 209 1.26 24.64 -3.31
N SER A 210 0.24 23.88 -3.69
CA SER A 210 -1.12 24.35 -3.94
C SER A 210 -2.15 23.35 -3.43
N SER A 211 -3.35 23.85 -3.12
CA SER A 211 -4.49 23.05 -2.67
C SER A 211 -5.55 22.98 -3.75
N HIS A 212 -6.15 21.81 -3.94
CA HIS A 212 -7.16 21.55 -4.96
C HIS A 212 -8.30 20.72 -4.38
N VAL A 213 -9.48 20.79 -4.98
CA VAL A 213 -10.64 19.96 -4.61
C VAL A 213 -11.16 19.30 -5.87
N GLY A 214 -11.45 18.00 -5.80
CA GLY A 214 -11.95 17.24 -6.94
C GLY A 214 -11.77 15.75 -6.75
N THR A 215 -11.62 15.02 -7.85
CA THR A 215 -11.21 13.61 -7.81
C THR A 215 -9.74 13.45 -8.22
N PHE A 216 -9.05 12.46 -7.66
CA PHE A 216 -7.64 12.22 -7.99
C PHE A 216 -7.33 12.18 -9.50
N PRO A 217 -8.12 11.48 -10.36
CA PRO A 217 -7.90 11.48 -11.81
C PRO A 217 -8.00 12.87 -12.46
N GLU A 218 -8.89 13.74 -11.98
CA GLU A 218 -9.02 15.11 -12.50
C GLU A 218 -7.82 15.96 -12.06
N ILE A 219 -7.42 15.84 -10.79
CA ILE A 219 -6.30 16.60 -10.24
C ILE A 219 -5.00 16.27 -10.97
N ILE A 220 -4.70 14.99 -11.25
CA ILE A 220 -3.45 14.64 -11.94
C ILE A 220 -3.40 15.22 -13.36
N GLU A 221 -4.50 15.20 -14.12
CA GLU A 221 -4.56 15.79 -15.45
C GLU A 221 -4.45 17.31 -15.41
N GLN A 222 -5.15 17.96 -14.47
CA GLN A 222 -5.02 19.40 -14.25
C GLN A 222 -3.57 19.79 -13.91
N MET A 223 -2.90 19.01 -13.06
CA MET A 223 -1.53 19.33 -12.64
C MET A 223 -0.51 19.15 -13.76
N LYS A 224 -0.71 18.19 -14.68
CA LYS A 224 0.12 18.08 -15.89
C LYS A 224 0.01 19.34 -16.75
N ILE A 225 -1.22 19.79 -17.02
CA ILE A 225 -1.47 21.00 -17.81
C ILE A 225 -0.87 22.24 -17.12
N LEU A 226 -1.05 22.39 -15.81
CA LEU A 226 -0.49 23.53 -15.07
C LEU A 226 1.04 23.51 -15.05
N ALA A 227 1.66 22.33 -14.90
CA ALA A 227 3.10 22.18 -15.00
C ALA A 227 3.62 22.64 -16.37
N ASP A 228 2.95 22.20 -17.45
CA ASP A 228 3.31 22.55 -18.83
C ASP A 228 3.06 24.03 -19.19
N LEU A 229 2.12 24.70 -18.52
CA LEU A 229 1.81 26.11 -18.81
C LEU A 229 2.61 27.08 -17.94
N GLN A 230 2.66 26.83 -16.62
CA GLN A 230 3.20 27.78 -15.65
C GLN A 230 4.67 27.54 -15.32
N LEU A 231 5.15 26.31 -15.52
CA LEU A 231 6.50 25.88 -15.10
C LEU A 231 7.32 25.33 -16.28
N LYS A 232 6.89 25.57 -17.53
CA LYS A 232 7.52 25.03 -18.76
C LYS A 232 9.01 25.29 -18.90
N ASP A 233 9.47 26.40 -18.34
CA ASP A 233 10.87 26.81 -18.44
C ASP A 233 11.72 26.24 -17.27
N LEU A 234 11.13 25.51 -16.34
CA LEU A 234 11.82 24.93 -15.19
C LEU A 234 12.00 23.42 -15.37
N ASN A 235 13.10 22.90 -14.85
CA ASN A 235 13.35 21.46 -14.78
C ASN A 235 12.56 20.85 -13.61
N ILE A 236 11.34 20.39 -13.89
CA ILE A 236 10.49 19.70 -12.91
C ILE A 236 11.05 18.30 -12.67
N ILE A 237 11.51 18.04 -11.45
CA ILE A 237 12.13 16.77 -11.06
C ILE A 237 11.19 15.85 -10.27
N ARG A 238 10.07 16.39 -9.76
CA ARG A 238 9.04 15.61 -9.03
C ARG A 238 7.69 16.31 -8.98
N LEU A 239 6.63 15.56 -9.26
CA LEU A 239 5.25 15.90 -8.96
C LEU A 239 4.73 14.96 -7.86
N LYS A 240 4.28 15.52 -6.75
CA LYS A 240 3.71 14.77 -5.63
C LYS A 240 2.30 15.26 -5.32
N ILE A 241 1.34 14.37 -5.35
CA ILE A 241 -0.07 14.65 -5.02
C ILE A 241 -0.42 13.89 -3.75
N LYS A 242 -0.99 14.60 -2.79
CA LYS A 242 -1.38 14.06 -1.50
C LYS A 242 -2.84 14.37 -1.24
N SER A 243 -3.56 13.43 -0.67
CA SER A 243 -4.88 13.64 -0.10
C SER A 243 -4.79 13.78 1.41
N LEU A 244 -5.80 14.36 2.05
CA LEU A 244 -5.92 14.20 3.50
C LEU A 244 -6.15 12.73 3.80
N ALA A 245 -5.55 12.20 4.87
CA ALA A 245 -5.75 10.81 5.26
C ALA A 245 -7.22 10.50 5.62
N SER A 246 -8.06 11.52 5.85
CA SER A 246 -9.50 11.38 6.11
C SER A 246 -10.37 11.33 4.85
N ASN A 247 -9.82 11.59 3.66
CA ASN A 247 -10.61 11.64 2.44
C ASN A 247 -11.26 10.30 2.13
N LYS A 248 -12.43 10.37 1.48
CA LYS A 248 -13.10 9.17 0.97
C LYS A 248 -12.24 8.52 -0.11
N GLY A 249 -12.11 7.20 -0.05
CA GLY A 249 -11.32 6.40 -0.99
C GLY A 249 -9.87 6.15 -0.55
N VAL A 250 -9.40 6.79 0.52
CA VAL A 250 -8.12 6.44 1.16
C VAL A 250 -8.22 5.02 1.74
N PRO A 251 -7.21 4.15 1.56
CA PRO A 251 -7.28 2.75 2.01
C PRO A 251 -7.46 2.65 3.52
N GLU A 252 -8.53 1.98 3.98
CA GLU A 252 -8.91 1.95 5.39
C GLU A 252 -8.04 0.99 6.20
N ASP A 253 -7.73 -0.17 5.62
CA ASP A 253 -6.92 -1.23 6.20
C ASP A 253 -5.81 -1.71 5.25
N ASP A 254 -4.95 -2.60 5.75
CA ASP A 254 -3.76 -3.05 5.01
C ASP A 254 -4.15 -3.85 3.76
N VAL A 255 -5.34 -4.47 3.75
CA VAL A 255 -5.89 -5.17 2.59
C VAL A 255 -6.28 -4.18 1.51
N ASP A 256 -6.97 -3.09 1.87
CA ASP A 256 -7.27 -1.99 0.95
C ASP A 256 -6.01 -1.39 0.34
N LYS A 257 -4.90 -1.36 1.10
CA LYS A 257 -3.64 -0.82 0.60
C LYS A 257 -3.04 -1.65 -0.53
N LEU A 258 -3.39 -2.94 -0.68
CA LEU A 258 -2.93 -3.81 -1.76
C LEU A 258 -3.33 -3.31 -3.17
N PHE A 259 -4.40 -2.51 -3.24
CA PHE A 259 -4.90 -1.91 -4.48
C PHE A 259 -4.09 -0.74 -5.01
N TRP A 260 -3.26 -0.17 -4.14
CA TRP A 260 -2.43 0.97 -4.46
C TRP A 260 -1.03 0.54 -4.88
N SER A 261 -0.28 1.43 -5.52
CA SER A 261 1.14 1.19 -5.78
C SER A 261 1.86 0.99 -4.46
N GLN A 262 2.60 -0.11 -4.35
CA GLN A 262 3.41 -0.38 -3.17
C GLN A 262 4.66 0.49 -3.11
N LYS A 263 5.07 1.06 -4.25
CA LYS A 263 6.27 1.89 -4.38
C LYS A 263 5.97 3.38 -4.22
N SER A 264 4.83 3.87 -4.71
CA SER A 264 4.56 5.31 -4.79
C SER A 264 3.38 5.78 -3.92
N ASN A 265 2.63 4.87 -3.31
CA ASN A 265 1.54 5.24 -2.40
C ASN A 265 1.82 4.83 -0.97
N TYR A 266 1.72 5.78 -0.05
CA TYR A 266 2.04 5.62 1.36
C TYR A 266 1.33 6.68 2.20
N PHE A 267 1.15 6.39 3.48
CA PHE A 267 0.78 7.41 4.45
C PHE A 267 2.00 8.24 4.82
N GLU A 268 1.83 9.56 4.89
CA GLU A 268 2.86 10.50 5.33
C GLU A 268 2.33 11.31 6.51
N PHE A 269 3.08 11.30 7.60
CA PHE A 269 2.79 12.11 8.79
C PHE A 269 3.91 13.12 8.98
N ARG A 270 3.55 14.38 9.19
CA ARG A 270 4.50 15.48 9.37
C ARG A 270 4.25 16.15 10.70
N TYR A 271 5.29 16.20 11.52
CA TYR A 271 5.26 16.77 12.87
C TYR A 271 6.06 18.07 12.87
N LYS A 272 5.38 19.21 12.97
CA LYS A 272 6.04 20.52 13.06
C LYS A 272 6.46 20.75 14.51
N ILE A 273 7.75 20.91 14.75
CA ILE A 273 8.35 20.99 16.09
C ILE A 273 9.19 22.24 16.15
N TYR A 274 8.96 23.07 17.17
CA TYR A 274 9.81 24.22 17.44
C TYR A 274 11.07 23.78 18.19
N VAL A 275 12.22 24.29 17.76
CA VAL A 275 13.52 24.04 18.38
C VAL A 275 14.14 25.39 18.70
N SER A 276 14.61 25.59 19.92
CA SER A 276 15.18 26.88 20.36
C SER A 276 16.70 26.86 20.56
N SER A 277 17.34 25.69 20.46
CA SER A 277 18.78 25.58 20.68
C SER A 277 19.41 24.43 19.88
N LYS A 278 20.72 24.51 19.67
CA LYS A 278 21.49 23.44 19.03
C LYS A 278 21.42 22.11 19.81
N SER A 279 21.46 22.15 21.15
CA SER A 279 21.34 20.93 21.98
C SER A 279 19.98 20.24 21.79
N GLN A 280 18.89 21.00 21.69
CA GLN A 280 17.57 20.44 21.37
C GLN A 280 17.53 19.86 19.96
N LEU A 281 18.14 20.54 18.97
CA LEU A 281 18.22 20.03 17.60
C LEU A 281 18.95 18.67 17.55
N ASP A 282 20.08 18.55 18.24
CA ASP A 282 20.86 17.32 18.25
C ASP A 282 20.09 16.16 18.90
N LYS A 283 19.37 16.44 20.01
CA LYS A 283 18.45 15.47 20.64
C LYS A 283 17.29 15.07 19.71
N LEU A 284 16.66 16.03 19.03
CA LEU A 284 15.57 15.76 18.09
C LEU A 284 16.07 14.93 16.91
N ASN A 285 17.24 15.25 16.37
CA ASN A 285 17.85 14.51 15.27
C ASN A 285 18.15 13.06 15.67
N ALA A 286 18.74 12.84 16.85
CA ALA A 286 18.98 11.50 17.38
C ALA A 286 17.69 10.70 17.54
N LEU A 287 16.64 11.34 18.06
CA LEU A 287 15.31 10.72 18.19
C LEU A 287 14.70 10.39 16.83
N CYS A 288 14.83 11.28 15.84
CA CYS A 288 14.35 11.05 14.48
C CYS A 288 15.06 9.85 13.84
N ILE A 289 16.39 9.77 13.96
CA ILE A 289 17.16 8.61 13.48
C ILE A 289 16.68 7.33 14.16
N GLN A 290 16.52 7.33 15.49
CA GLN A 290 16.03 6.17 16.24
C GLN A 290 14.63 5.72 15.81
N LYS A 291 13.79 6.66 15.38
CA LYS A 291 12.40 6.41 14.98
C LYS A 291 12.19 6.34 13.46
N ASN A 292 13.27 6.30 12.68
CA ASN A 292 13.22 6.33 11.21
C ASN A 292 12.37 7.49 10.66
N LEU A 293 12.52 8.68 11.25
CA LEU A 293 11.91 9.92 10.80
C LEU A 293 12.93 10.76 10.04
N CYS A 294 12.49 11.40 8.96
CA CYS A 294 13.32 12.37 8.24
C CYS A 294 13.10 13.78 8.78
N LEU A 295 14.18 14.43 9.23
CA LEU A 295 14.12 15.78 9.77
C LEU A 295 14.48 16.82 8.71
N ALA A 296 13.60 17.81 8.56
CA ALA A 296 13.72 18.88 7.57
C ALA A 296 13.36 20.25 8.15
N PHE A 297 13.68 21.33 7.45
CA PHE A 297 13.16 22.67 7.74
C PHE A 297 12.99 23.48 6.45
N ASN A 298 12.16 24.51 6.50
CA ASN A 298 11.99 25.46 5.40
C ASN A 298 13.08 26.55 5.48
N ALA A 299 14.01 26.55 4.54
CA ALA A 299 15.13 27.48 4.48
C ALA A 299 14.72 28.93 4.12
N PHE A 300 13.50 29.14 3.63
CA PHE A 300 12.96 30.50 3.44
C PHE A 300 12.38 31.10 4.73
N GLU A 301 12.15 30.31 5.78
CA GLU A 301 11.70 30.85 7.07
C GLU A 301 12.89 31.47 7.82
N THR A 302 12.93 32.80 7.85
CA THR A 302 14.01 33.58 8.47
C THR A 302 13.83 33.64 9.98
N THR A 303 14.69 32.91 10.68
CA THR A 303 14.87 32.96 12.14
C THR A 303 16.36 32.83 12.45
N SER A 304 16.77 33.01 13.70
CA SER A 304 18.15 32.79 14.11
C SER A 304 18.64 31.38 13.72
N THR A 305 19.96 31.13 13.74
CA THR A 305 20.57 29.90 13.20
C THR A 305 19.94 28.60 13.69
N TYR A 306 19.34 28.60 14.89
CA TYR A 306 18.76 27.40 15.50
C TYR A 306 17.29 27.54 15.93
N GLU A 307 16.77 28.75 16.14
CA GLU A 307 15.40 28.95 16.65
C GLU A 307 14.36 28.86 15.55
N ARG A 308 13.91 27.65 15.19
CA ARG A 308 13.00 27.49 14.05
C ARG A 308 12.08 26.29 14.18
N TYR A 309 11.11 26.24 13.28
CA TYR A 309 10.30 25.05 13.09
C TYR A 309 11.04 24.05 12.21
N TYR A 310 11.18 22.84 12.74
CA TYR A 310 11.58 21.66 12.00
C TYR A 310 10.34 20.80 11.72
N ILE A 311 10.40 20.03 10.65
CA ILE A 311 9.38 19.06 10.27
C ILE A 311 10.03 17.67 10.33
N ALA A 312 9.59 16.86 11.29
CA ALA A 312 9.91 15.43 11.29
C ALA A 312 8.85 14.71 10.43
N THR A 313 9.28 13.90 9.48
CA THR A 313 8.40 13.20 8.53
C THR A 313 8.50 11.70 8.70
N MET A 314 7.36 11.02 8.87
CA MET A 314 7.24 9.56 8.85
C MET A 314 6.53 9.12 7.58
N ARG A 315 6.98 8.00 6.98
CA ARG A 315 6.30 7.34 5.86
C ARG A 315 5.98 5.90 6.22
N LEU A 316 4.76 5.48 5.92
CA LEU A 316 4.30 4.12 6.12
C LEU A 316 3.80 3.54 4.80
N PHE A 317 4.60 2.65 4.24
CA PHE A 317 4.25 1.82 3.09
C PHE A 317 3.44 0.61 3.54
N HIS A 318 2.71 0.01 2.61
CA HIS A 318 1.96 -1.25 2.83
C HIS A 318 0.94 -1.25 3.99
N THR A 319 0.63 -0.09 4.55
CA THR A 319 -0.24 0.06 5.73
C THR A 319 -1.51 0.80 5.32
N GLY A 320 -2.66 0.36 5.81
CA GLY A 320 -3.93 1.09 5.72
C GLY A 320 -4.08 2.13 6.82
N ARG A 321 -5.10 2.98 6.69
CA ARG A 321 -5.32 4.13 7.57
C ARG A 321 -5.35 3.76 9.05
N LYS A 322 -6.07 2.70 9.44
CA LYS A 322 -6.18 2.30 10.86
C LYS A 322 -4.81 2.04 11.50
N ASN A 323 -4.01 1.19 10.88
CA ASN A 323 -2.68 0.83 11.38
C ASN A 323 -1.70 2.00 11.26
N ALA A 324 -1.81 2.81 10.21
CA ALA A 324 -1.01 4.01 10.05
C ALA A 324 -1.22 5.01 11.22
N PHE A 325 -2.48 5.19 11.65
CA PHE A 325 -2.81 6.06 12.78
C PHE A 325 -2.38 5.49 14.14
N VAL A 326 -2.38 4.17 14.31
CA VAL A 326 -1.81 3.52 15.51
C VAL A 326 -0.31 3.82 15.61
N THR A 327 0.43 3.67 14.50
CA THR A 327 1.86 4.00 14.45
C THR A 327 2.11 5.50 14.69
N ASN A 328 1.31 6.38 14.07
CA ASN A 328 1.35 7.82 14.32
C ASN A 328 1.19 8.16 15.81
N TYR A 329 0.22 7.52 16.49
CA TYR A 329 0.02 7.72 17.93
C TYR A 329 1.26 7.34 18.74
N TYR A 330 1.92 6.22 18.42
CA TYR A 330 3.17 5.83 19.11
C TYR A 330 4.32 6.83 18.89
N ILE A 331 4.46 7.36 17.67
CA ILE A 331 5.46 8.39 17.39
C ILE A 331 5.15 9.68 18.15
N LEU A 332 3.89 10.13 18.16
CA LEU A 332 3.48 11.32 18.89
C LEU A 332 3.77 11.20 20.40
N GLN A 333 3.48 10.04 21.00
CA GLN A 333 3.82 9.75 22.38
C GLN A 333 5.34 9.77 22.62
N SER A 334 6.13 9.20 21.70
CA SER A 334 7.59 9.22 21.79
C SER A 334 8.16 10.64 21.71
N LEU A 335 7.68 11.46 20.77
CA LEU A 335 8.11 12.86 20.63
C LEU A 335 7.78 13.65 21.90
N THR A 336 6.54 13.54 22.39
CA THR A 336 6.07 14.24 23.60
C THR A 336 6.86 13.85 24.85
N ARG A 337 7.16 12.55 25.05
CA ARG A 337 7.95 12.07 26.19
C ARG A 337 9.41 12.52 26.18
N ASN A 338 9.90 13.01 25.06
CA ASN A 338 11.25 13.56 24.89
C ASN A 338 11.22 15.09 24.75
N ASP A 339 10.17 15.75 25.27
CA ASP A 339 9.98 17.21 25.27
C ASP A 339 9.86 17.85 23.87
N PHE A 340 9.49 17.07 22.85
CA PHE A 340 9.27 17.53 21.47
C PHE A 340 7.80 17.50 21.07
N SER A 341 6.92 18.14 21.84
CA SER A 341 5.50 18.25 21.52
C SER A 341 5.29 18.98 20.18
N PRO A 342 4.75 18.33 19.14
CA PRO A 342 4.51 19.00 17.86
C PRO A 342 3.45 20.10 18.00
N VAL A 343 3.69 21.26 17.39
CA VAL A 343 2.71 22.36 17.32
C VAL A 343 1.63 22.11 16.26
N GLU A 344 1.94 21.26 15.29
CA GLU A 344 1.08 20.90 14.18
C GLU A 344 1.41 19.47 13.73
N VAL A 345 0.37 18.70 13.41
CA VAL A 345 0.50 17.34 12.86
C VAL A 345 -0.36 17.25 11.61
N GLU A 346 0.28 17.07 10.46
CA GLU A 346 -0.42 16.80 9.20
C GLU A 346 -0.44 15.28 8.95
N SER A 347 -1.59 14.76 8.52
CA SER A 347 -1.78 13.34 8.19
C SER A 347 -2.31 13.22 6.77
N GLU A 348 -1.48 12.71 5.87
CA GLU A 348 -1.73 12.71 4.43
C GLU A 348 -1.58 11.29 3.86
N PHE A 349 -2.28 11.00 2.77
CA PHE A 349 -2.04 9.82 1.96
C PHE A 349 -1.52 10.26 0.58
N VAL A 350 -0.30 9.83 0.26
CA VAL A 350 0.36 10.17 -1.01
C VAL A 350 -0.25 9.30 -2.12
N VAL A 351 -1.00 9.94 -3.00
CA VAL A 351 -1.76 9.26 -4.09
C VAL A 351 -0.96 9.19 -5.37
N PHE A 352 0.02 10.07 -5.55
CA PHE A 352 0.93 10.05 -6.68
C PHE A 352 2.26 10.68 -6.30
N ASP A 353 3.34 10.07 -6.78
CA ASP A 353 4.70 10.53 -6.58
C ASP A 353 5.53 10.12 -7.80
N SER A 354 5.86 11.08 -8.66
CA SER A 354 6.55 10.79 -9.92
C SER A 354 8.01 10.40 -9.75
N ASN A 355 8.62 10.69 -8.59
CA ASN A 355 10.03 10.44 -8.32
C ASN A 355 10.29 10.28 -6.82
N ILE A 356 9.94 9.11 -6.29
CA ILE A 356 10.17 8.79 -4.87
C ILE A 356 11.66 8.72 -4.52
N ASN A 357 12.50 8.33 -5.49
CA ASN A 357 13.95 8.18 -5.32
C ASN A 357 14.67 9.51 -5.04
N LEU A 358 14.00 10.65 -5.21
CA LEU A 358 14.54 11.94 -4.78
C LEU A 358 14.86 11.93 -3.27
N ASP A 359 14.14 11.10 -2.51
CA ASP A 359 14.29 10.95 -1.06
C ASP A 359 15.25 9.82 -0.66
N ASN A 360 16.05 9.30 -1.60
CA ASN A 360 17.06 8.30 -1.27
C ASN A 360 18.00 8.82 -0.18
N GLY A 361 18.30 7.96 0.80
CA GLY A 361 19.11 8.31 1.97
C GLY A 361 18.34 8.94 3.13
N TRP A 362 16.99 8.96 3.10
CA TRP A 362 16.14 9.34 4.25
C TRP A 362 16.17 8.34 5.41
N GLY A 363 16.96 7.26 5.31
CA GLY A 363 17.03 6.21 6.33
C GLY A 363 15.97 5.13 6.16
N GLU A 364 15.57 4.83 4.91
CA GLU A 364 14.62 3.76 4.59
C GLU A 364 15.18 2.38 4.99
N THR A 365 15.05 2.05 6.27
CA THR A 365 14.74 0.68 6.66
C THR A 365 13.23 0.63 6.73
N ILE A 366 12.60 -0.10 5.81
CA ILE A 366 11.22 -0.56 6.01
C ILE A 366 11.21 -1.13 7.43
N PRO A 367 10.39 -0.62 8.36
CA PRO A 367 10.31 -1.22 9.68
C PRO A 367 9.90 -2.67 9.44
N ASN A 368 10.84 -3.60 9.58
CA ASN A 368 10.50 -5.02 9.68
C ASN A 368 9.42 -5.07 10.75
N SER A 369 8.22 -5.48 10.30
CA SER A 369 6.97 -5.51 11.04
C SER A 369 7.19 -5.36 12.53
N LEU A 370 6.69 -4.27 13.13
CA LEU A 370 6.61 -4.11 14.58
C LEU A 370 6.33 -5.48 15.20
N ASN A 371 7.35 -6.04 15.84
CA ASN A 371 7.34 -7.38 16.37
C ASN A 371 6.36 -7.35 17.55
N THR A 372 5.07 -7.57 17.27
CA THR A 372 3.94 -7.44 18.20
C THR A 372 3.88 -8.59 19.21
N ASN A 373 4.97 -9.35 19.36
CA ASN A 373 5.12 -10.41 20.35
C ASN A 373 5.32 -9.89 21.79
N SER A 374 5.10 -8.61 22.08
CA SER A 374 4.81 -8.20 23.45
C SER A 374 3.40 -8.68 23.80
N THR A 375 3.34 -9.83 24.45
CA THR A 375 2.18 -10.39 25.14
C THR A 375 1.55 -9.32 26.03
N VAL A 376 0.57 -8.60 25.49
CA VAL A 376 -0.39 -7.84 26.28
C VAL A 376 -1.18 -8.87 27.07
N THR A 377 -0.81 -9.05 28.34
CA THR A 377 -1.64 -9.75 29.31
C THR A 377 -3.02 -9.11 29.28
N LYS A 378 -4.03 -9.89 28.87
CA LYS A 378 -5.44 -9.52 28.93
C LYS A 378 -5.83 -9.31 30.40
N SER A 379 -5.57 -8.13 30.95
CA SER A 379 -6.28 -7.67 32.14
C SER A 379 -7.64 -7.13 31.69
N GLY A 380 -8.70 -7.77 32.17
CA GLY A 380 -10.09 -7.49 31.81
C GLY A 380 -10.60 -6.16 32.38
N ALA A 381 -10.06 -5.03 31.92
CA ALA A 381 -10.60 -3.72 32.20
C ALA A 381 -11.57 -3.30 31.09
N LYS A 382 -12.88 -3.41 31.35
CA LYS A 382 -13.94 -2.79 30.54
C LYS A 382 -13.78 -1.27 30.59
N TYR A 383 -13.07 -0.67 29.62
CA TYR A 383 -13.09 0.78 29.44
C TYR A 383 -14.31 1.20 28.62
N ARG A 384 -15.23 1.89 29.30
CA ARG A 384 -16.35 2.63 28.73
C ARG A 384 -15.75 3.85 27.99
N ILE A 385 -15.91 3.91 26.66
CA ILE A 385 -15.56 5.09 25.88
C ILE A 385 -16.57 6.19 26.20
N GLY A 386 -16.19 7.10 27.10
CA GLY A 386 -16.92 8.33 27.39
C GLY A 386 -16.61 9.39 26.35
N PHE A 387 -17.49 9.57 25.37
CA PHE A 387 -17.51 10.74 24.50
C PHE A 387 -17.90 12.00 25.30
N LYS A 388 -16.92 12.72 25.86
CA LYS A 388 -17.08 14.12 26.24
C LYS A 388 -15.75 14.86 26.04
N ASN A 389 -15.65 15.56 24.91
CA ASN A 389 -15.11 16.92 24.79
C ASN A 389 -15.31 17.42 23.36
N ARG A 390 -16.43 18.12 23.14
CA ARG A 390 -16.61 19.09 22.05
C ARG A 390 -16.31 20.48 22.61
N LYS A 391 -15.83 21.38 21.72
CA LYS A 391 -15.33 22.77 21.92
C LYS A 391 -13.79 22.76 22.05
N TYR A 392 -12.98 23.38 21.21
CA TYR A 392 -13.13 24.57 20.35
C TYR A 392 -12.32 24.39 19.06
N PHE A 393 -12.91 24.72 17.90
CA PHE A 393 -12.17 25.25 16.75
C PHE A 393 -13.00 26.44 16.24
N ALA A 394 -12.55 27.63 16.59
CA ALA A 394 -13.03 28.86 15.99
C ALA A 394 -12.44 28.96 14.59
N ARG A 395 -13.30 29.24 13.61
CA ARG A 395 -12.93 29.62 12.26
C ARG A 395 -12.22 30.98 12.31
N SER A 396 -11.01 31.06 11.78
CA SER A 396 -10.47 32.34 11.31
C SER A 396 -10.85 32.51 9.85
N SER A 397 -11.57 33.61 9.62
CA SER A 397 -11.89 34.26 8.33
C SER A 397 -10.69 34.43 7.42
#